data_AF-A0A924WVD7-F1
#
_entry.id   AF-A0A924WVD7-F1
#
_cell.length_a   1.000
_cell.length_b   1.000
_cell.length_c   1.000
_cell.angle_alpha   90.00
_cell.angle_beta   90.00
_cell.angle_gamma   90.00
#
_symmetry.space_group_name_H-M   'P 1'
#
loop_
_entity.id
_entity.type
_entity.pdbx_description
1 polymer ?
#
loop_
_entity_poly.entity_id
_entity_poly.type
_entity_poly.pdbx_seq_one_letter_code
_entity_poly.pdbx_strand_id
1 'polypeptide(L)'
;MRDSYQLAVTARAESELNTPTPFIERLVHFWANHFAISIEKPAIIELAGAFELEAIRPYVLGNFVDLLLAVEKHPAMLMYLDQVKPIGPNSPAEFKLSQRADDSQQDKKRGLNENLACEIMELHTLGVRSGYSQRDVNEFARAMTG
;
A
#
# COMPACT_ATOMS: atom_id res chain seq x y z
N MET A 1 -2.15 21.95 2.20
CA MET A 1 -2.25 20.52 1.82
C MET A 1 -1.43 20.19 0.56
N ARG A 2 -1.34 21.09 -0.42
CA ARG A 2 -0.45 20.88 -1.59
C ARG A 2 1.01 21.25 -1.29
N ASP A 3 1.24 22.13 -0.33
CA ASP A 3 2.55 22.74 -0.08
C ASP A 3 3.58 21.75 0.50
N SER A 4 3.17 20.88 1.43
CA SER A 4 4.00 19.81 2.00
C SER A 4 4.41 18.78 0.96
N TYR A 5 3.47 18.36 0.10
CA TYR A 5 3.76 17.47 -1.02
C TYR A 5 4.73 18.13 -2.02
N GLN A 6 4.50 19.39 -2.39
CA GLN A 6 5.42 20.13 -3.27
C GLN A 6 6.81 20.27 -2.64
N LEU A 7 6.89 20.50 -1.33
CA LEU A 7 8.14 20.57 -0.60
C LEU A 7 8.87 19.22 -0.62
N ALA A 8 8.16 18.11 -0.40
CA ALA A 8 8.74 16.77 -0.47
C ALA A 8 9.26 16.43 -1.87
N VAL A 9 8.49 16.76 -2.93
CA VAL A 9 8.91 16.55 -4.33
C VAL A 9 10.14 17.40 -4.66
N THR A 10 10.16 18.66 -4.22
CA THR A 10 11.29 19.55 -4.45
C THR A 10 12.53 19.06 -3.72
N ALA A 11 12.41 18.70 -2.44
CA ALA A 11 13.51 18.17 -1.64
C ALA A 11 14.09 16.87 -2.23
N ARG A 12 13.23 16.00 -2.77
CA ARG A 12 13.64 14.79 -3.48
C ARG A 12 14.48 15.13 -4.72
N ALA A 13 13.97 16.02 -5.59
CA ALA A 13 14.67 16.45 -6.79
C ALA A 13 16.02 17.14 -6.46
N GLU A 14 16.05 17.97 -5.42
CA GLU A 14 17.29 18.60 -4.95
C GLU A 14 18.30 17.58 -4.42
N SER A 15 17.84 16.55 -3.68
CA SER A 15 18.70 15.47 -3.22
C SER A 15 19.29 14.71 -4.41
N GLU A 16 18.49 14.30 -5.38
CA GLU A 16 18.96 13.58 -6.56
C GLU A 16 20.02 14.34 -7.36
N LEU A 17 19.85 15.65 -7.52
CA LEU A 17 20.74 16.48 -8.32
C LEU A 17 22.06 16.80 -7.62
N ASN A 18 22.05 16.91 -6.28
CA ASN A 18 23.18 17.44 -5.52
C ASN A 18 23.82 16.42 -4.55
N THR A 19 23.28 15.20 -4.45
CA THR A 19 23.75 14.23 -3.47
C THR A 19 25.19 13.78 -3.74
N PRO A 20 26.03 13.65 -2.71
CA PRO A 20 27.32 12.96 -2.82
C PRO A 20 27.16 11.42 -2.93
N THR A 21 25.96 10.88 -2.72
CA THR A 21 25.66 9.43 -2.71
C THR A 21 24.61 9.03 -3.76
N PRO A 22 24.87 9.24 -5.07
CA PRO A 22 23.87 9.09 -6.13
C PRO A 22 23.37 7.66 -6.33
N PHE A 23 24.12 6.66 -5.87
CA PHE A 23 23.65 5.27 -5.89
C PHE A 23 22.49 5.04 -4.91
N ILE A 24 22.54 5.66 -3.73
CA ILE A 24 21.50 5.50 -2.71
C ILE A 24 20.20 6.13 -3.19
N GLU A 25 20.26 7.34 -3.74
CA GLU A 25 19.06 7.99 -4.31
C GLU A 25 18.44 7.14 -5.42
N ARG A 26 19.25 6.54 -6.32
CA ARG A 26 18.70 5.62 -7.33
C ARG A 26 18.00 4.39 -6.73
N LEU A 27 18.49 3.86 -5.62
CA LEU A 27 17.82 2.76 -4.91
C LEU A 27 16.52 3.22 -4.25
N VAL A 28 16.51 4.40 -3.61
CA VAL A 28 15.28 4.99 -3.06
C VAL A 28 14.23 5.14 -4.17
N HIS A 29 14.64 5.63 -5.34
CA HIS A 29 13.77 5.76 -6.50
C HIS A 29 13.23 4.43 -7.00
N PHE A 30 14.10 3.43 -7.10
CA PHE A 30 13.72 2.09 -7.50
C PHE A 30 12.65 1.52 -6.56
N TRP A 31 12.86 1.60 -5.25
CA TRP A 31 11.92 1.09 -4.26
C TRP A 31 10.63 1.90 -4.16
N ALA A 32 10.69 3.23 -4.30
CA ALA A 32 9.50 4.08 -4.33
C ALA A 32 8.63 3.83 -5.58
N ASN A 33 9.23 3.33 -6.67
CA ASN A 33 8.50 2.90 -7.85
C ASN A 33 7.97 1.45 -7.70
N HIS A 34 8.75 0.57 -7.06
CA HIS A 34 8.31 -0.80 -6.79
C HIS A 34 7.09 -0.85 -5.85
N PHE A 35 7.09 -0.03 -4.78
CA PHE A 35 6.02 0.08 -3.80
C PHE A 35 5.17 1.35 -4.04
N ALA A 36 4.77 1.57 -5.29
CA ALA A 36 4.13 2.81 -5.68
C ALA A 36 2.78 3.02 -4.98
N ILE A 37 2.51 4.26 -4.58
CA ILE A 37 1.22 4.70 -4.05
C ILE A 37 0.63 5.79 -4.95
N SER A 38 -0.69 5.81 -5.12
CA SER A 38 -1.37 6.87 -5.86
C SER A 38 -1.72 8.05 -4.97
N ILE A 39 -1.36 9.25 -5.40
CA ILE A 39 -1.70 10.53 -4.76
C ILE A 39 -3.04 11.11 -5.24
N GLU A 40 -3.82 10.38 -6.03
CA GLU A 40 -5.14 10.83 -6.49
C GLU A 40 -6.12 11.03 -5.33
N LYS A 41 -5.95 10.26 -4.25
CA LYS A 41 -6.75 10.39 -3.02
C LYS A 41 -6.15 11.52 -2.17
N PRO A 42 -6.92 12.59 -1.84
CA PRO A 42 -6.39 13.73 -1.08
C PRO A 42 -5.75 13.36 0.28
N ALA A 43 -6.25 12.31 0.93
CA ALA A 43 -5.70 11.81 2.19
C ALA A 43 -4.27 11.26 2.07
N ILE A 44 -3.84 10.83 0.88
CA ILE A 44 -2.53 10.21 0.64
C ILE A 44 -1.48 11.25 0.26
N ILE A 45 -1.88 12.39 -0.30
CA ILE A 45 -0.98 13.46 -0.78
C ILE A 45 0.05 13.86 0.28
N GLU A 46 -0.40 14.05 1.53
CA GLU A 46 0.46 14.41 2.66
C GLU A 46 1.39 13.27 3.10
N LEU A 47 0.91 12.04 3.00
CA LEU A 47 1.63 10.86 3.44
C LEU A 47 2.64 10.39 2.40
N ALA A 48 2.59 10.87 1.15
CA ALA A 48 3.47 10.41 0.09
C ALA A 48 4.94 10.76 0.36
N GLY A 49 5.21 11.98 0.85
CA GLY A 49 6.56 12.38 1.27
C GLY A 49 7.02 11.59 2.51
N ALA A 50 6.15 11.46 3.51
CA ALA A 50 6.43 10.68 4.72
C ALA A 50 6.71 9.20 4.41
N PHE A 51 5.98 8.60 3.47
CA PHE A 51 6.16 7.22 3.06
C PHE A 51 7.59 6.95 2.55
N GLU A 52 8.12 7.81 1.68
CA GLU A 52 9.50 7.67 1.21
C GLU A 52 10.53 7.86 2.34
N LEU A 53 10.31 8.87 3.19
CA LEU A 53 11.23 9.22 4.28
C LEU A 53 11.24 8.20 5.42
N GLU A 54 10.09 7.61 5.75
CA GLU A 54 9.90 6.77 6.93
C GLU A 54 9.90 5.27 6.59
N ALA A 55 9.35 4.87 5.44
CA ALA A 55 9.23 3.47 5.08
C ALA A 55 10.34 2.98 4.13
N ILE A 56 10.87 3.85 3.27
CA ILE A 56 11.84 3.42 2.24
C ILE A 56 13.28 3.77 2.62
N ARG A 57 13.58 5.05 2.83
CA ARG A 57 14.94 5.54 3.06
C ARG A 57 15.67 4.86 4.23
N PRO A 58 15.05 4.59 5.38
CA PRO A 58 15.74 3.95 6.51
C PRO A 58 16.17 2.51 6.22
N TYR A 59 15.47 1.82 5.32
CA TYR A 59 15.68 0.40 5.03
C TYR A 59 16.29 0.14 3.64
N VAL A 60 16.65 1.19 2.89
CA VAL A 60 17.08 1.11 1.48
C VAL A 60 18.32 0.23 1.24
N LEU A 61 19.21 0.13 2.23
CA LEU A 61 20.40 -0.75 2.22
C LEU A 61 20.25 -1.97 3.14
N GLY A 62 19.08 -2.15 3.75
CA GLY A 62 18.81 -3.14 4.79
C GLY A 62 18.29 -4.47 4.25
N ASN A 63 17.66 -5.23 5.15
CA ASN A 63 16.97 -6.46 4.79
C ASN A 63 15.66 -6.13 4.07
N PHE A 64 15.38 -6.85 2.97
CA PHE A 64 14.14 -6.71 2.23
C PHE A 64 12.88 -6.93 3.10
N VAL A 65 12.93 -7.86 4.05
CA VAL A 65 11.81 -8.14 4.95
C VAL A 65 11.48 -6.91 5.81
N ASP A 66 12.49 -6.20 6.31
CA ASP A 66 12.27 -4.99 7.11
C ASP A 66 11.69 -3.86 6.26
N LEU A 67 12.20 -3.70 5.03
CA LEU A 67 11.66 -2.74 4.06
C LEU A 67 10.20 -3.05 3.72
N LEU A 68 9.89 -4.30 3.37
CA LEU A 68 8.54 -4.76 3.07
C LEU A 68 7.61 -4.49 4.26
N LEU A 69 7.99 -4.88 5.47
CA LEU A 69 7.17 -4.65 6.65
C LEU A 69 6.95 -3.17 6.94
N ALA A 70 7.95 -2.31 6.73
CA ALA A 70 7.82 -0.87 6.90
C ALA A 70 6.83 -0.28 5.88
N VAL A 71 6.92 -0.70 4.62
CA VAL A 71 6.04 -0.26 3.53
C VAL A 71 4.59 -0.71 3.75
N GLU A 72 4.36 -2.01 3.95
CA GLU A 72 3.00 -2.56 4.00
C GLU A 72 2.19 -2.11 5.21
N LYS A 73 2.89 -1.73 6.29
CA LYS A 73 2.25 -1.22 7.51
C LYS A 73 2.10 0.30 7.51
N HIS A 74 2.70 1.00 6.54
CA HIS A 74 2.64 2.45 6.52
C HIS A 74 1.21 2.92 6.20
N PRO A 75 0.68 3.96 6.90
CA PRO A 75 -0.68 4.46 6.67
C PRO A 75 -0.99 4.82 5.22
N ALA A 76 0.01 5.32 4.48
CA ALA A 76 -0.13 5.63 3.05
C ALA A 76 -0.50 4.40 2.22
N MET A 77 0.17 3.26 2.42
CA MET A 77 -0.07 2.02 1.69
C MET A 77 -1.43 1.42 2.06
N LEU A 78 -1.74 1.39 3.35
CA LEU A 78 -3.04 0.92 3.84
C LEU A 78 -4.21 1.76 3.30
N MET A 79 -4.05 3.09 3.22
CA MET A 79 -5.03 3.99 2.60
C MET A 79 -5.13 3.82 1.09
N TYR A 80 -3.99 3.60 0.42
CA TYR A 80 -3.95 3.40 -1.01
C TYR A 80 -4.77 2.18 -1.42
N LEU A 81 -4.55 1.05 -0.73
CA LEU A 81 -5.17 -0.25 -1.01
C LEU A 81 -6.51 -0.48 -0.27
N ASP A 82 -7.09 0.60 0.24
CA ASP A 82 -8.40 0.64 0.90
C ASP A 82 -8.53 -0.31 2.12
N GLN A 83 -7.42 -0.63 2.78
CA GLN A 83 -7.37 -1.49 3.97
C GLN A 83 -7.84 -0.78 5.25
N VAL A 84 -8.11 0.52 5.20
CA VAL A 84 -8.53 1.33 6.37
C VAL A 84 -9.96 1.03 6.83
N LYS A 85 -10.73 0.26 6.05
CA LYS A 85 -12.05 -0.25 6.47
C LYS A 85 -12.08 -1.77 6.36
N PRO A 86 -11.58 -2.51 7.36
CA PRO A 86 -11.85 -3.94 7.44
C PRO A 86 -13.35 -4.13 7.67
N ILE A 87 -14.08 -4.49 6.61
CA ILE A 87 -15.46 -4.96 6.74
C ILE A 87 -15.37 -6.48 6.89
N GLY A 88 -15.32 -6.93 8.14
CA GLY A 88 -15.39 -8.35 8.44
C GLY A 88 -16.79 -8.91 8.11
N PRO A 89 -16.87 -10.20 7.73
CA PRO A 89 -18.14 -10.89 7.59
C PRO A 89 -18.88 -10.92 8.94
N ASN A 90 -20.17 -10.64 8.92
CA ASN A 90 -21.10 -10.41 10.04
C ASN A 90 -20.89 -9.12 10.85
N SER A 91 -20.12 -8.14 10.37
CA SER A 91 -19.98 -6.86 11.08
C SER A 91 -21.25 -5.99 10.99
N PRO A 92 -21.57 -5.15 12.00
CA PRO A 92 -22.68 -4.19 11.91
C PRO A 92 -22.56 -3.23 10.72
N ALA A 93 -21.33 -2.98 10.24
CA ALA A 93 -21.05 -2.20 9.04
C ALA A 93 -21.49 -2.94 7.77
N GLU A 94 -21.21 -4.25 7.66
CA GLU A 94 -21.70 -5.10 6.57
C GLU A 94 -23.24 -5.09 6.53
N PHE A 95 -23.88 -5.26 7.69
CA PHE A 95 -25.34 -5.32 7.81
C PHE A 95 -26.05 -4.02 7.39
N LYS A 96 -25.43 -2.86 7.64
CA LYS A 96 -25.96 -1.55 7.20
C LYS A 96 -25.74 -1.30 5.72
N LEU A 97 -24.59 -1.72 5.20
CA LEU A 97 -24.32 -1.63 3.78
C LEU A 97 -25.26 -2.58 3.02
N SER A 98 -25.64 -3.76 3.55
CA SER A 98 -26.28 -4.83 2.76
C SER A 98 -27.72 -4.50 2.46
N GLN A 99 -28.34 -3.74 3.36
CA GLN A 99 -29.65 -3.13 3.19
C GLN A 99 -29.70 -2.03 2.10
N ARG A 100 -28.55 -1.59 1.56
CA ARG A 100 -28.46 -0.55 0.51
C ARG A 100 -28.02 -1.10 -0.86
N ALA A 101 -27.75 -2.41 -0.98
CA ALA A 101 -27.30 -3.00 -2.24
C ALA A 101 -28.49 -3.58 -3.01
N ASP A 102 -28.59 -3.21 -4.29
CA ASP A 102 -29.58 -3.75 -5.24
C ASP A 102 -29.43 -5.28 -5.39
N ASP A 103 -30.55 -6.00 -5.52
CA ASP A 103 -30.61 -7.47 -5.61
C ASP A 103 -29.77 -8.07 -6.76
N SER A 104 -29.38 -7.26 -7.75
CA SER A 104 -28.49 -7.65 -8.85
C SER A 104 -27.01 -7.83 -8.45
N GLN A 105 -26.63 -7.49 -7.22
CA GLN A 105 -25.24 -7.58 -6.71
C GLN A 105 -25.06 -8.61 -5.59
N GLN A 106 -26.03 -9.51 -5.36
CA GLN A 106 -25.93 -10.55 -4.31
C GLN A 106 -24.75 -11.52 -4.52
N ASP A 107 -24.31 -11.75 -5.75
CA ASP A 107 -23.12 -12.58 -6.04
C ASP A 107 -21.80 -11.88 -5.70
N LYS A 108 -21.83 -10.55 -5.52
CA LYS A 108 -20.77 -9.79 -4.88
C LYS A 108 -20.98 -9.88 -3.36
N LYS A 109 -21.02 -11.10 -2.83
CA LYS A 109 -20.74 -11.36 -1.40
C LYS A 109 -19.55 -10.48 -1.08
N ARG A 110 -19.75 -9.54 -0.16
CA ARG A 110 -18.79 -8.49 0.16
C ARG A 110 -17.56 -9.13 0.76
N GLY A 111 -16.69 -9.56 -0.14
CA GLY A 111 -15.43 -10.16 0.18
C GLY A 111 -14.67 -9.19 1.04
N LEU A 112 -14.15 -9.73 2.13
CA LEU A 112 -12.86 -9.38 2.68
C LEU A 112 -12.00 -8.59 1.69
N ASN A 113 -11.49 -7.41 2.07
CA ASN A 113 -10.65 -6.61 1.18
C ASN A 113 -9.33 -7.34 0.92
N GLU A 114 -9.25 -7.99 -0.24
CA GLU A 114 -8.09 -8.77 -0.66
C GLU A 114 -7.00 -7.95 -1.35
N ASN A 115 -7.21 -6.66 -1.62
CA ASN A 115 -6.31 -5.85 -2.44
C ASN A 115 -4.87 -5.86 -1.92
N LEU A 116 -4.66 -5.60 -0.62
CA LEU A 116 -3.31 -5.59 -0.04
C LEU A 116 -2.68 -6.99 -0.02
N ALA A 117 -3.47 -8.03 0.28
CA ALA A 117 -2.96 -9.40 0.24
C ALA A 117 -2.54 -9.79 -1.18
N CYS A 118 -3.36 -9.43 -2.16
CA CYS A 118 -3.07 -9.64 -3.57
C CYS A 118 -1.80 -8.88 -3.98
N GLU A 119 -1.68 -7.61 -3.64
CA GLU A 119 -0.54 -6.76 -4.00
C GLU A 119 0.77 -7.25 -3.38
N ILE A 120 0.74 -7.63 -2.09
CA ILE A 120 1.90 -8.22 -1.42
C ILE A 120 2.35 -9.48 -2.15
N MET A 121 1.43 -10.40 -2.47
CA MET A 121 1.76 -11.68 -3.10
C MET A 121 2.17 -11.50 -4.57
N GLU A 122 1.41 -10.71 -5.32
CA GLU A 122 1.51 -10.59 -6.77
C GLU A 122 2.60 -9.63 -7.22
N LEU A 123 2.75 -8.48 -6.56
CA LEU A 123 3.60 -7.39 -7.03
C LEU A 123 4.85 -7.23 -6.17
N HIS A 124 4.73 -7.40 -4.86
CA HIS A 124 5.82 -7.06 -3.94
C HIS A 124 6.72 -8.24 -3.56
N THR A 125 6.24 -9.49 -3.65
CA THR A 125 7.02 -10.64 -3.18
C THR A 125 7.15 -11.75 -4.21
N LEU A 126 6.07 -12.46 -4.53
CA LEU A 126 6.16 -13.73 -5.24
C LEU A 126 6.04 -13.57 -6.76
N GLY A 127 5.30 -12.56 -7.23
CA GLY A 127 5.03 -12.38 -8.66
C GLY A 127 3.79 -13.14 -9.12
N VAL A 128 3.14 -12.64 -10.19
CA VAL A 128 1.92 -13.16 -10.88
C VAL A 128 1.98 -14.66 -11.25
N ARG A 129 3.14 -15.32 -11.20
CA ARG A 129 3.35 -16.70 -11.69
C ARG A 129 4.01 -17.64 -10.69
N SER A 130 3.96 -17.31 -9.41
CA SER A 130 4.62 -18.09 -8.35
C SER A 130 3.84 -19.30 -7.85
N GLY A 131 2.63 -19.54 -8.37
CA GLY A 131 1.84 -20.73 -8.03
C GLY A 131 1.00 -20.61 -6.77
N TYR A 132 0.85 -19.41 -6.19
CA TYR A 132 -0.22 -19.16 -5.22
C TYR A 132 -1.58 -19.19 -5.91
N SER A 133 -2.61 -19.48 -5.13
CA SER A 133 -4.00 -19.55 -5.56
C SER A 133 -4.82 -18.41 -4.97
N GLN A 134 -6.01 -18.18 -5.53
CA GLN A 134 -6.98 -17.25 -4.93
C GLN A 134 -7.30 -17.60 -3.46
N ARG A 135 -7.19 -18.88 -3.09
CA ARG A 135 -7.39 -19.30 -1.71
C ARG A 135 -6.33 -18.71 -0.79
N ASP A 136 -5.08 -18.68 -1.23
CA ASP A 136 -3.96 -18.15 -0.43
C ASP A 136 -4.10 -16.64 -0.22
N VAL A 137 -4.51 -15.91 -1.25
CA VAL A 137 -4.85 -14.47 -1.16
C VAL A 137 -5.97 -14.23 -0.14
N ASN A 138 -7.04 -15.03 -0.20
CA ASN A 138 -8.16 -14.93 0.74
C ASN A 138 -7.74 -15.23 2.18
N GLU A 139 -6.98 -16.30 2.42
CA GLU A 139 -6.54 -16.64 3.78
C GLU A 139 -5.54 -15.61 4.31
N PHE A 140 -4.69 -15.04 3.46
CA PHE A 140 -3.79 -13.97 3.87
C PHE A 140 -4.54 -12.69 4.23
N ALA A 141 -5.50 -12.28 3.40
CA ALA A 141 -6.36 -11.16 3.72
C ALA A 141 -7.13 -11.36 5.03
N ARG A 142 -7.52 -12.60 5.37
CA ARG A 142 -8.19 -12.91 6.65
C ARG A 142 -7.25 -12.71 7.83
N ALA A 143 -6.02 -13.22 7.70
CA ALA A 143 -4.99 -13.06 8.72
C ALA A 143 -4.67 -11.58 9.01
N MET A 144 -4.78 -10.71 8.01
CA MET A 144 -4.59 -9.27 8.20
C MET A 144 -5.77 -8.56 8.89
N THR A 145 -6.99 -9.08 8.75
CA THR A 145 -8.20 -8.44 9.32
C THR A 145 -8.53 -8.87 10.75
N GLY A 146 -7.88 -9.94 11.25
CA GLY A 146 -8.10 -10.48 12.61
C GLY A 146 -9.22 -11.52 12.65
#